data_AF-A0A496AX46-F1
#
_entry.id   AF-A0A496AX46-F1
#
_cell.length_a   1.000
_cell.length_b   1.000
_cell.length_c   1.000
_cell.angle_alpha   90.00
_cell.angle_beta   90.00
_cell.angle_gamma   90.00
#
_symmetry.space_group_name_H-M   'P 1'
#
loop_
_entity.id
_entity.type
_entity.pdbx_description
1 polymer ?
#
loop_
_entity_poly.entity_id
_entity_poly.type
_entity_poly.pdbx_seq_one_letter_code
_entity_poly.pdbx_strand_id
1 'polypeptide(L)'
;MNQNHIKSALAEMPTGDLLEETINFLSILGYRSEKRLKLSGDIDEFFEQFPAPNPNTKTEQDFHQNAKSAHIIFQFTEDEIVDDQQLQLLESPSFDDSNNLCFLFCAVELKDEDYSRTKYSEFTREINKRFFAPTVVFFRAGEHLTIAFADRRPSITDADRDVLGQVTLIKDIRLNHTEQDPHRAHLEILSELS
;
A
#
# COMPACT_ATOMS: atom_id res chain seq x y z
N MET A 1 11.07 -3.41 -17.31
CA MET A 1 11.84 -4.27 -16.37
C MET A 1 11.59 -5.77 -16.60
N ASN A 2 12.44 -6.70 -16.11
CA ASN A 2 12.28 -8.15 -16.34
C ASN A 2 11.28 -8.79 -15.36
N GLN A 3 10.16 -9.34 -15.86
CA GLN A 3 9.13 -10.06 -15.09
C GLN A 3 9.69 -11.16 -14.18
N ASN A 4 10.83 -11.75 -14.52
CA ASN A 4 11.49 -12.76 -13.69
C ASN A 4 11.97 -12.21 -12.34
N HIS A 5 12.46 -10.96 -12.29
CA HIS A 5 12.88 -10.36 -11.02
C HIS A 5 11.69 -10.07 -10.10
N ILE A 6 10.57 -9.60 -10.68
CA ILE A 6 9.31 -9.39 -9.95
C ILE A 6 8.82 -10.70 -9.35
N LYS A 7 8.80 -11.77 -10.16
CA LYS A 7 8.39 -13.11 -9.72
C LYS A 7 9.28 -13.66 -8.61
N SER A 8 10.60 -13.51 -8.72
CA SER A 8 11.53 -13.95 -7.68
C SER A 8 11.30 -13.22 -6.35
N ALA A 9 11.11 -11.90 -6.38
CA ALA A 9 10.87 -11.11 -5.16
C ALA A 9 9.54 -11.49 -4.47
N LEU A 10 8.48 -11.71 -5.24
CA LEU A 10 7.21 -12.17 -4.68
C LEU A 10 7.34 -13.54 -4.00
N ALA A 11 8.23 -14.41 -4.48
CA ALA A 11 8.41 -15.74 -3.90
C ALA A 11 9.16 -15.75 -2.55
N GLU A 12 9.88 -14.68 -2.21
CA GLU A 12 10.65 -14.55 -0.96
C GLU A 12 9.78 -14.00 0.19
N MET A 13 8.74 -13.24 -0.16
CA MET A 13 7.80 -12.59 0.77
C MET A 13 7.11 -13.51 1.79
N PRO A 14 6.75 -14.78 1.53
CA PRO A 14 6.10 -15.63 2.54
C PRO A 14 7.01 -15.97 3.72
N THR A 15 8.31 -16.08 3.49
CA THR A 15 9.29 -16.54 4.48
C THR A 15 10.07 -15.42 5.15
N GLY A 16 10.13 -14.25 4.51
CA GLY A 16 10.86 -13.09 5.02
C GLY A 16 10.04 -12.18 5.93
N ASP A 17 10.75 -11.20 6.51
CA ASP A 17 10.14 -10.08 7.22
C ASP A 17 9.34 -9.22 6.25
N LEU A 18 8.06 -8.98 6.55
CA LEU A 18 7.15 -8.32 5.60
C LEU A 18 7.67 -6.93 5.19
N LEU A 19 8.24 -6.18 6.12
CA LEU A 19 8.73 -4.84 5.85
C LEU A 19 9.94 -4.88 4.92
N GLU A 20 10.93 -5.70 5.23
CA GLU A 20 12.15 -5.83 4.41
C GLU A 20 11.84 -6.37 3.01
N GLU A 21 11.00 -7.39 2.90
CA GLU A 21 10.64 -7.98 1.61
C GLU A 21 9.80 -7.02 0.75
N THR A 22 8.91 -6.24 1.37
CA THR A 22 8.15 -5.21 0.64
C THR A 22 9.05 -4.08 0.16
N ILE A 23 10.07 -3.69 0.96
CA ILE A 23 11.09 -2.72 0.54
C ILE A 23 11.89 -3.24 -0.64
N ASN A 24 12.32 -4.51 -0.60
CA ASN A 24 13.05 -5.15 -1.70
C ASN A 24 12.19 -5.20 -2.98
N PHE A 25 10.93 -5.60 -2.84
CA PHE A 25 9.96 -5.62 -3.93
C PHE A 25 9.74 -4.23 -4.55
N LEU A 26 9.55 -3.19 -3.73
CA LEU A 26 9.41 -1.81 -4.18
C LEU A 26 10.67 -1.30 -4.89
N SER A 27 11.85 -1.64 -4.37
CA SER A 27 13.14 -1.31 -4.98
C SER A 27 13.34 -1.97 -6.34
N ILE A 28 12.78 -3.17 -6.54
CA ILE A 28 12.71 -3.82 -7.85
C ILE A 28 11.77 -3.00 -8.74
N LEU A 29 10.56 -2.66 -8.29
CA LEU A 29 9.62 -1.80 -9.02
C LEU A 29 10.09 -0.35 -9.24
N GLY A 30 11.33 0.02 -8.87
CA GLY A 30 11.88 1.36 -9.08
C GLY A 30 11.56 2.37 -7.97
N TYR A 31 10.76 2.02 -6.97
CA TYR A 31 10.44 2.89 -5.84
C TYR A 31 11.50 2.80 -4.74
N ARG A 32 12.20 3.90 -4.47
CA ARG A 32 13.23 3.98 -3.42
C ARG A 32 13.17 5.32 -2.69
N SER A 33 13.09 5.27 -1.36
CA SER A 33 13.24 6.44 -0.52
C SER A 33 14.04 6.13 0.76
N GLU A 34 14.79 7.14 1.22
CA GLU A 34 15.48 7.16 2.49
C GLU A 34 14.58 7.65 3.65
N LYS A 35 13.42 8.23 3.35
CA LYS A 35 12.45 8.76 4.33
C LYS A 35 11.64 7.62 4.97
N ARG A 36 12.31 6.85 5.83
CA ARG A 36 11.73 5.69 6.52
C ARG A 36 11.41 6.01 7.97
N LEU A 37 10.34 5.40 8.47
CA LEU A 37 10.01 5.42 9.89
C LEU A 37 10.16 4.02 10.46
N LYS A 38 10.96 3.87 11.52
CA LYS A 38 11.14 2.60 12.19
C LYS A 38 10.06 2.42 13.27
N LEU A 39 9.15 1.48 13.03
CA LEU A 39 8.14 1.01 13.97
C LEU A 39 8.42 -0.46 14.32
N SER A 40 7.96 -0.92 15.48
CA SER A 40 8.07 -2.34 15.84
C SER A 40 7.16 -3.24 14.97
N GLY A 41 6.13 -2.66 14.36
CA GLY A 41 5.08 -3.40 13.66
C GLY A 41 3.85 -3.67 14.52
N ASP A 42 3.94 -3.42 15.82
CA ASP A 42 2.82 -3.56 16.74
C ASP A 42 1.66 -2.60 16.37
N ILE A 43 0.44 -3.13 16.39
CA ILE A 43 -0.75 -2.39 15.98
C ILE A 43 -1.10 -1.29 16.99
N ASP A 44 -0.89 -1.53 18.28
CA ASP A 44 -1.15 -0.52 19.31
C ASP A 44 -0.14 0.63 19.17
N GLU A 45 1.15 0.32 18.98
CA GLU A 45 2.16 1.35 18.69
C GLU A 45 1.81 2.14 17.42
N PHE A 46 1.38 1.47 16.34
CA PHE A 46 0.97 2.14 15.11
C PHE A 46 -0.19 3.12 15.35
N PHE A 47 -1.18 2.73 16.16
CA PHE A 47 -2.36 3.56 16.42
C PHE A 47 -2.05 4.71 17.38
N GLU A 48 -1.14 4.50 18.34
CA GLU A 48 -0.63 5.55 19.22
C GLU A 48 0.16 6.62 18.45
N GLN A 49 1.02 6.21 17.51
CA GLN A 49 1.80 7.14 16.70
C GLN A 49 0.96 7.85 15.64
N PHE A 50 -0.07 7.17 15.11
CA PHE A 50 -0.95 7.70 14.05
C PHE A 50 -2.42 7.68 14.49
N PRO A 51 -2.82 8.57 15.41
CA PRO A 51 -4.19 8.63 15.87
C PRO A 51 -5.11 9.08 14.74
N ALA A 52 -6.25 8.39 14.59
CA ALA A 52 -7.28 8.82 13.68
C ALA A 52 -8.00 10.08 14.24
N PRO A 53 -8.53 10.97 13.37
CA PRO A 53 -9.30 12.13 13.82
C PRO A 53 -10.49 11.77 14.72
N ASN A 54 -11.10 10.61 14.47
CA ASN A 54 -12.17 10.03 15.29
C ASN A 54 -11.75 8.62 15.74
N PRO A 55 -11.23 8.46 16.97
CA PRO A 55 -10.80 7.17 17.50
C PRO A 55 -11.97 6.30 17.97
N ASN A 56 -11.72 5.02 18.27
CA ASN A 56 -12.68 4.05 18.83
C ASN A 56 -13.87 3.73 17.92
N THR A 57 -13.68 3.78 16.61
CA THR A 57 -14.71 3.42 15.63
C THR A 57 -14.82 1.91 15.45
N LYS A 58 -15.95 1.43 14.89
CA LYS A 58 -16.13 0.00 14.58
C LYS A 58 -15.08 -0.51 13.59
N THR A 59 -14.72 0.30 12.58
CA THR A 59 -13.71 -0.05 11.57
C THR A 59 -12.31 -0.15 12.17
N GLU A 60 -12.03 0.67 13.19
CA GLU A 60 -10.77 0.65 13.94
C GLU A 60 -10.62 -0.62 14.78
N GLN A 61 -11.66 -0.97 15.54
CA GLN A 61 -11.71 -2.22 16.32
C GLN A 61 -11.59 -3.44 15.42
N ASP A 62 -12.27 -3.40 14.27
CA ASP A 62 -12.26 -4.46 13.28
C ASP A 62 -10.88 -4.61 12.62
N PHE A 63 -10.19 -3.52 12.30
CA PHE A 63 -8.80 -3.58 11.84
C PHE A 63 -7.89 -4.19 12.91
N HIS A 64 -8.00 -3.74 14.17
CA HIS A 64 -7.21 -4.27 15.29
C HIS A 64 -7.39 -5.79 15.49
N GLN A 65 -8.63 -6.27 15.33
CA GLN A 65 -8.95 -7.69 15.43
C GLN A 65 -8.31 -8.52 14.32
N ASN A 66 -8.09 -7.96 13.13
CA ASN A 66 -7.65 -8.70 11.94
C ASN A 66 -6.19 -8.44 11.55
N ALA A 67 -5.61 -7.30 11.91
CA ALA A 67 -4.22 -6.96 11.59
C ALA A 67 -3.27 -7.59 12.61
N LYS A 68 -2.26 -8.30 12.11
CA LYS A 68 -1.17 -8.88 12.90
C LYS A 68 -0.03 -7.88 13.09
N SER A 69 0.32 -7.13 12.05
CA SER A 69 1.31 -6.05 12.13
C SER A 69 1.04 -4.98 11.08
N ALA A 70 1.53 -3.77 11.33
CA ALA A 70 1.46 -2.64 10.40
C ALA A 70 2.76 -1.83 10.44
N HIS A 71 3.34 -1.57 9.27
CA HIS A 71 4.61 -0.87 9.12
C HIS A 71 4.50 0.26 8.11
N ILE A 72 5.12 1.39 8.41
CA ILE A 72 5.40 2.42 7.42
C ILE A 72 6.70 2.07 6.72
N ILE A 73 6.63 1.94 5.39
CA ILE A 73 7.78 1.57 4.56
C ILE A 73 8.62 2.81 4.29
N PHE A 74 8.06 3.78 3.55
CA PHE A 74 8.65 5.10 3.34
C PHE A 74 7.61 6.10 2.84
N GLN A 75 7.99 7.36 2.91
CA GLN A 75 7.33 8.46 2.26
C GLN A 75 8.06 8.75 0.94
N PHE A 76 7.35 8.69 -0.19
CA PHE A 76 7.89 8.95 -1.53
C PHE A 76 7.42 10.31 -2.04
N THR A 77 8.34 11.20 -2.40
CA THR A 77 8.02 12.58 -2.83
C THR A 77 8.41 12.86 -4.28
N GLU A 78 7.86 13.90 -4.90
CA GLU A 78 8.23 14.34 -6.26
C GLU A 78 9.73 14.50 -6.52
N ASP A 79 10.51 14.96 -5.53
CA ASP A 79 11.98 15.10 -5.67
C ASP A 79 12.71 13.75 -5.88
N GLU A 80 12.04 12.62 -5.59
CA GLU A 80 12.52 11.26 -5.81
C GLU A 80 12.03 10.68 -7.16
N ILE A 81 11.22 11.44 -7.93
CA ILE A 81 10.76 11.14 -9.30
C ILE A 81 11.84 11.56 -10.31
N VAL A 82 13.08 11.10 -10.10
CA VAL A 82 14.12 11.25 -11.11
C VAL A 82 14.29 9.90 -11.80
N ASP A 83 13.83 9.89 -13.06
CA ASP A 83 13.92 8.86 -14.10
C ASP A 83 12.75 7.85 -14.22
N ASP A 84 12.16 7.87 -15.42
CA ASP A 84 11.23 6.92 -16.07
C ASP A 84 9.72 6.90 -15.73
N GLN A 85 8.95 7.14 -16.82
CA GLN A 85 7.65 6.63 -17.32
C GLN A 85 6.58 5.95 -16.40
N GLN A 86 6.70 5.94 -15.08
CA GLN A 86 5.77 5.23 -14.17
C GLN A 86 4.43 5.97 -13.93
N LEU A 87 4.28 7.20 -14.42
CA LEU A 87 3.16 8.09 -14.08
C LEU A 87 1.80 7.71 -14.69
N GLN A 88 1.72 6.85 -15.70
CA GLN A 88 0.45 6.64 -16.42
C GLN A 88 -0.57 5.75 -15.66
N LEU A 89 -0.17 5.06 -14.59
CA LEU A 89 -1.04 4.16 -13.83
C LEU A 89 -1.59 4.75 -12.53
N LEU A 90 -1.10 5.92 -12.11
CA LEU A 90 -1.47 6.56 -10.84
C LEU A 90 -2.15 7.93 -11.04
N GLU A 91 -2.36 8.36 -12.27
CA GLU A 91 -3.00 9.64 -12.59
C GLU A 91 -4.54 9.53 -12.58
N SER A 92 -5.17 10.01 -11.50
CA SER A 92 -6.50 10.62 -11.61
C SER A 92 -6.34 12.07 -12.09
N PRO A 93 -7.08 12.54 -13.12
CA PRO A 93 -6.87 13.85 -13.69
C PRO A 93 -7.64 14.91 -12.90
N SER A 94 -6.95 15.63 -12.01
CA SER A 94 -7.32 17.01 -11.70
C SER A 94 -6.17 17.75 -11.02
N PHE A 95 -5.73 18.81 -11.71
CA PHE A 95 -4.81 19.86 -11.31
C PHE A 95 -5.15 20.47 -9.94
N ASP A 96 -4.15 20.61 -9.07
CA ASP A 96 -3.94 21.86 -8.34
C ASP A 96 -2.44 22.12 -8.12
N ASP A 97 -2.05 23.37 -8.32
CA ASP A 97 -0.71 23.83 -8.74
C ASP A 97 0.18 24.23 -7.55
N SER A 98 -0.01 23.62 -6.38
CA SER A 98 0.82 23.89 -5.20
C SER A 98 0.63 22.86 -4.07
N ASN A 99 1.30 21.72 -4.18
CA ASN A 99 1.89 20.98 -3.05
C ASN A 99 2.52 19.68 -3.58
N ASN A 100 3.84 19.56 -3.44
CA ASN A 100 4.65 18.39 -3.79
C ASN A 100 3.88 17.08 -3.56
N LEU A 101 3.53 16.35 -4.63
CA LEU A 101 2.84 15.07 -4.50
C LEU A 101 3.70 14.12 -3.67
N CYS A 102 3.09 13.55 -2.65
CA CYS A 102 3.75 12.68 -1.70
C CYS A 102 2.87 11.46 -1.46
N PHE A 103 3.44 10.27 -1.64
CA PHE A 103 2.79 8.99 -1.38
C PHE A 103 3.38 8.34 -0.14
N LEU A 104 2.53 7.69 0.65
CA LEU A 104 2.96 6.85 1.76
C LEU A 104 2.85 5.39 1.35
N PHE A 105 3.88 4.60 1.64
CA PHE A 105 3.87 3.16 1.45
C PHE A 105 3.73 2.48 2.83
N CYS A 106 2.76 1.58 2.96
CA CYS A 106 2.47 0.87 4.20
C CYS A 106 2.39 -0.64 3.92
N ALA A 107 2.98 -1.45 4.80
CA ALA A 107 2.83 -2.91 4.77
C ALA A 107 2.01 -3.38 5.97
N VAL A 108 1.06 -4.27 5.74
CA VAL A 108 0.17 -4.81 6.76
C VAL A 108 0.11 -6.33 6.64
N GLU A 109 0.43 -7.02 7.72
CA GLU A 109 0.18 -8.46 7.82
C GLU A 109 -1.19 -8.69 8.44
N LEU A 110 -2.01 -9.52 7.80
CA LEU A 110 -3.32 -9.91 8.32
C LEU A 110 -3.25 -11.28 8.98
N LYS A 111 -4.17 -11.53 9.93
CA LYS A 111 -4.20 -12.75 10.74
C LYS A 111 -4.74 -13.95 9.97
N ASP A 112 -5.78 -13.74 9.16
CA ASP A 112 -6.36 -14.80 8.33
C ASP A 112 -5.75 -14.81 6.92
N GLU A 113 -6.02 -15.88 6.18
CA GLU A 113 -5.41 -16.10 4.86
C GLU A 113 -6.24 -15.55 3.70
N ASP A 114 -7.52 -15.25 3.91
CA ASP A 114 -8.41 -14.72 2.86
C ASP A 114 -9.34 -13.63 3.41
N TYR A 115 -9.49 -12.58 2.62
CA TYR A 115 -10.31 -11.42 2.90
C TYR A 115 -11.04 -10.97 1.64
N SER A 116 -12.28 -10.51 1.81
CA SER A 116 -13.08 -9.98 0.71
C SER A 116 -12.52 -8.65 0.18
N ARG A 117 -12.83 -8.30 -1.07
CA ARG A 117 -12.51 -6.97 -1.65
C ARG A 117 -13.04 -5.82 -0.80
N THR A 118 -14.24 -6.00 -0.22
CA THR A 118 -14.84 -5.02 0.68
C THR A 118 -13.97 -4.82 1.92
N LYS A 119 -13.46 -5.90 2.50
CA LYS A 119 -12.62 -5.83 3.70
C LYS A 119 -11.29 -5.14 3.45
N TYR A 120 -10.61 -5.48 2.35
CA TYR A 120 -9.40 -4.75 1.93
C TYR A 120 -9.68 -3.26 1.73
N SER A 121 -10.82 -2.92 1.14
CA SER A 121 -11.22 -1.51 0.96
C SER A 121 -11.47 -0.79 2.28
N GLU A 122 -12.13 -1.44 3.24
CA GLU A 122 -12.36 -0.91 4.58
C GLU A 122 -11.04 -0.68 5.33
N PHE A 123 -10.13 -1.66 5.31
CA PHE A 123 -8.81 -1.56 5.94
C PHE A 123 -7.95 -0.48 5.28
N THR A 124 -8.01 -0.35 3.96
CA THR A 124 -7.30 0.72 3.23
C THR A 124 -7.77 2.10 3.66
N ARG A 125 -9.09 2.29 3.83
CA ARG A 125 -9.67 3.54 4.33
C ARG A 125 -9.32 3.79 5.79
N GLU A 126 -9.33 2.75 6.60
CA GLU A 126 -8.94 2.81 8.01
C GLU A 126 -7.49 3.30 8.15
N ILE A 127 -6.57 2.82 7.32
CA ILE A 127 -5.19 3.34 7.30
C ILE A 127 -5.16 4.78 6.77
N ASN A 128 -5.77 5.03 5.60
CA ASN A 128 -5.70 6.34 4.95
C ASN A 128 -6.28 7.48 5.79
N LYS A 129 -7.31 7.26 6.63
CA LYS A 129 -7.88 8.34 7.47
C LYS A 129 -6.91 8.88 8.53
N ARG A 130 -5.78 8.20 8.77
CA ARG A 130 -4.73 8.63 9.71
C ARG A 130 -3.67 9.53 9.06
N PHE A 131 -3.67 9.62 7.73
CA PHE A 131 -2.66 10.34 6.96
C PHE A 131 -3.30 11.43 6.08
N PHE A 132 -2.53 12.47 5.79
CA PHE A 132 -2.90 13.48 4.79
C PHE A 132 -2.50 13.05 3.38
N ALA A 133 -1.36 12.37 3.24
CA ALA A 133 -0.89 11.80 1.98
C ALA A 133 -1.75 10.59 1.54
N PRO A 134 -1.96 10.38 0.23
CA PRO A 134 -2.43 9.11 -0.29
C PRO A 134 -1.51 7.95 0.15
N THR A 135 -2.11 6.83 0.57
CA THR A 135 -1.36 5.66 1.04
C THR A 135 -1.60 4.45 0.16
N VAL A 136 -0.50 3.89 -0.38
CA VAL A 136 -0.47 2.55 -0.98
C VAL A 136 -0.24 1.54 0.13
N VAL A 137 -1.13 0.56 0.25
CA VAL A 137 -1.09 -0.47 1.29
C VAL A 137 -0.84 -1.83 0.68
N PHE A 138 0.15 -2.53 1.21
CA PHE A 138 0.54 -3.89 0.86
C PHE A 138 0.02 -4.82 1.94
N PHE A 139 -1.05 -5.55 1.66
CA PHE A 139 -1.62 -6.52 2.58
C PHE A 139 -1.08 -7.91 2.30
N ARG A 140 -0.39 -8.53 3.27
CA ARG A 140 -0.06 -9.96 3.24
C ARG A 140 -1.10 -10.73 4.04
N ALA A 141 -1.78 -11.67 3.39
CA ALA A 141 -2.74 -12.60 4.00
C ALA A 141 -2.39 -14.02 3.55
N GLY A 142 -1.83 -14.83 4.45
CA GLY A 142 -1.27 -16.14 4.11
C GLY A 142 -0.23 -16.05 2.98
N GLU A 143 -0.46 -16.80 1.89
CA GLU A 143 0.40 -16.81 0.70
C GLU A 143 0.00 -15.80 -0.39
N HIS A 144 -0.82 -14.80 -0.04
CA HIS A 144 -1.30 -13.79 -0.96
C HIS A 144 -0.86 -12.39 -0.55
N LEU A 145 -0.48 -11.60 -1.55
CA LEU A 145 -0.31 -10.17 -1.45
C LEU A 145 -1.47 -9.46 -2.17
N THR A 146 -2.05 -8.47 -1.51
CA THR A 146 -3.02 -7.56 -2.12
C THR A 146 -2.49 -6.13 -2.00
N ILE A 147 -2.34 -5.46 -3.14
CA ILE A 147 -1.93 -4.05 -3.19
C ILE A 147 -3.20 -3.21 -3.30
N ALA A 148 -3.35 -2.24 -2.41
CA ALA A 148 -4.50 -1.36 -2.34
C ALA A 148 -4.09 0.10 -2.37
N PHE A 149 -4.81 0.90 -3.12
CA PHE A 149 -4.64 2.35 -3.16
C PHE A 149 -6.01 3.02 -3.08
N ALA A 150 -6.12 4.07 -2.28
CA ALA A 150 -7.32 4.87 -2.18
C ALA A 150 -7.09 6.23 -2.84
N ASP A 151 -7.95 6.58 -3.79
CA ASP A 151 -7.95 7.92 -4.37
C ASP A 151 -8.28 8.96 -3.29
N ARG A 152 -7.73 10.16 -3.43
CA ARG A 152 -8.20 11.34 -2.70
C ARG A 152 -8.81 12.31 -3.69
N ARG A 153 -9.92 12.91 -3.31
CA ARG A 153 -10.57 13.97 -4.10
C ARG A 153 -10.89 15.15 -3.19
N PRO A 154 -10.92 16.39 -3.72
CA PRO A 154 -11.40 17.54 -2.96
C PRO A 154 -12.81 17.30 -2.41
N SER A 155 -13.03 17.67 -1.16
CA SER A 155 -14.37 17.66 -0.57
C SER A 155 -15.25 18.69 -1.27
N ILE A 156 -16.45 18.26 -1.65
CA ILE A 156 -17.45 19.15 -2.27
C ILE A 156 -17.93 20.21 -1.26
N THR A 157 -17.87 19.92 0.04
CA THR A 157 -18.44 20.74 1.11
C THR A 157 -17.42 21.65 1.77
N ASP A 158 -16.13 21.30 1.71
CA ASP A 158 -15.05 21.98 2.43
C ASP A 158 -13.80 22.00 1.54
N ALA A 159 -13.58 23.10 0.83
CA ALA A 159 -12.52 23.21 -0.17
C ALA A 159 -11.11 23.01 0.41
N ASP A 160 -10.94 23.15 1.72
CA ASP A 160 -9.66 22.96 2.41
C ASP A 160 -9.42 21.49 2.85
N ARG A 161 -10.29 20.55 2.44
CA ARG A 161 -10.20 19.14 2.84
C ARG A 161 -10.35 18.18 1.67
N ASP A 162 -9.50 17.16 1.63
CA ASP A 162 -9.70 16.00 0.76
C ASP A 162 -10.55 14.91 1.44
N VAL A 163 -11.41 14.26 0.66
CA VAL A 163 -12.17 13.06 1.05
C VAL A 163 -11.64 11.81 0.34
N LEU A 164 -11.73 10.67 1.02
CA LEU A 164 -11.33 9.38 0.45
C LEU A 164 -12.31 8.94 -0.65
N GLY A 165 -11.78 8.77 -1.86
CA GLY A 165 -12.46 8.34 -3.07
C GLY A 165 -12.63 6.82 -3.15
N GLN A 166 -12.55 6.25 -4.36
CA GLN A 166 -12.63 4.81 -4.57
C GLN A 166 -11.34 4.11 -4.11
N VAL A 167 -11.46 2.83 -3.72
CA VAL A 167 -10.28 1.99 -3.48
C VAL A 167 -10.07 1.07 -4.68
N THR A 168 -8.87 1.11 -5.25
CA THR A 168 -8.41 0.22 -6.30
C THR A 168 -7.55 -0.88 -5.68
N LEU A 169 -7.73 -2.12 -6.16
CA LEU A 169 -7.08 -3.31 -5.61
C LEU A 169 -6.46 -4.15 -6.73
N ILE A 170 -5.20 -4.53 -6.55
CA ILE A 170 -4.58 -5.69 -7.20
C ILE A 170 -4.62 -6.82 -6.17
N LYS A 171 -5.69 -7.62 -6.20
CA LYS A 171 -6.02 -8.62 -5.17
C LYS A 171 -5.42 -9.99 -5.49
N ASP A 172 -5.02 -10.73 -4.45
CA ASP A 172 -4.59 -12.13 -4.49
C ASP A 172 -3.41 -12.40 -5.44
N ILE A 173 -2.40 -11.53 -5.40
CA ILE A 173 -1.10 -11.83 -6.01
C ILE A 173 -0.49 -12.99 -5.22
N ARG A 174 -0.40 -14.15 -5.85
CA ARG A 174 0.21 -15.33 -5.23
C ARG A 174 1.70 -15.14 -5.04
N LEU A 175 2.18 -15.45 -3.84
CA LEU A 175 3.58 -15.29 -3.43
C LEU A 175 4.41 -16.57 -3.63
N ASN A 176 4.05 -17.41 -4.60
CA ASN A 176 4.74 -18.67 -4.85
C ASN A 176 5.53 -18.65 -6.18
N HIS A 177 6.47 -19.59 -6.33
CA HIS A 177 7.40 -19.65 -7.47
C HIS A 177 7.02 -20.69 -8.54
N THR A 178 5.80 -21.23 -8.52
CA THR A 178 5.41 -22.28 -9.49
C THR A 178 5.30 -21.71 -10.92
N GLU A 179 5.38 -22.54 -11.96
CA GLU A 179 5.35 -22.03 -13.36
C GLU A 179 4.10 -21.22 -13.71
N GLN A 180 2.97 -21.49 -13.04
CA GLN A 180 1.67 -20.87 -13.31
C GLN A 180 1.38 -19.64 -12.43
N ASP A 181 2.25 -19.35 -11.45
CA ASP A 181 2.05 -18.31 -10.46
C ASP A 181 3.28 -17.38 -10.37
N PRO A 182 3.10 -16.09 -10.04
CA PRO A 182 1.83 -15.37 -10.00
C PRO A 182 1.13 -15.36 -11.38
N HIS A 183 -0.19 -15.14 -11.39
CA HIS A 183 -0.94 -15.05 -12.64
C HIS A 183 -0.32 -14.01 -13.57
N ARG A 184 -0.20 -14.34 -14.86
CA ARG A 184 0.48 -13.48 -15.87
C ARG A 184 -0.03 -12.04 -15.86
N ALA A 185 -1.34 -11.83 -15.73
CA ALA A 185 -1.93 -10.49 -15.67
C ALA A 185 -1.42 -9.67 -14.46
N HIS A 186 -1.15 -10.31 -13.31
CA HIS A 186 -0.54 -9.62 -12.17
C HIS A 186 0.90 -9.20 -12.50
N LEU A 187 1.68 -10.07 -13.14
CA LEU A 187 3.04 -9.73 -13.56
C LEU A 187 3.05 -8.61 -14.61
N GLU A 188 2.09 -8.57 -15.52
CA GLU A 188 1.92 -7.49 -16.50
C GLU A 188 1.61 -6.16 -15.79
N ILE A 189 0.58 -6.12 -14.94
CA ILE A 189 0.23 -4.92 -14.16
C ILE A 189 1.43 -4.44 -13.32
N LEU A 190 2.09 -5.34 -12.59
CA LEU A 190 3.27 -4.99 -11.78
C LEU A 190 4.45 -4.51 -12.62
N SER A 191 4.60 -5.02 -13.85
CA SER A 191 5.66 -4.56 -14.76
C SER A 191 5.38 -3.18 -15.33
N GLU A 192 4.11 -2.81 -15.50
CA GLU A 192 3.71 -1.46 -15.93
C GLU A 192 3.85 -0.43 -14.80
N LEU A 193 3.81 -0.88 -13.54
CA LEU A 193 4.07 -0.03 -12.36
C LEU A 193 5.57 0.23 -12.12
N SER A 194 6.45 -0.41 -12.89
CA SER A 194 7.92 -0.30 -12.82
C SER A 194 8.47 0.54 -13.96
#